data_AF-A0A967EEV2-F1
#
_entry.id   AF-A0A967EEV2-F1
#
_cell.length_a   1.000
_cell.length_b   1.000
_cell.length_c   1.000
_cell.angle_alpha   90.00
_cell.angle_beta   90.00
_cell.angle_gamma   90.00
#
_symmetry.space_group_name_H-M   'P 1'
#
loop_
_entity.id
_entity.type
_entity.pdbx_description
1 polymer ?
#
loop_
_entity_poly.entity_id
_entity_poly.type
_entity_poly.pdbx_seq_one_letter_code
_entity_poly.pdbx_strand_id
1 'polypeptide(L)' 'RYFRDLRARGITIRKTIDTLIATRCIVSGYRLLYSDRDFDPFVTHLGLERVV' A
#
# COMPACT_ATOMS: atom_id res chain seq x y z
N ARG A 1 -4.65 -8.11 -6.87
CA ARG A 1 -5.92 -7.49 -6.46
C ARG A 1 -5.69 -6.03 -6.07
N TYR A 2 -4.96 -5.75 -4.98
CA TYR A 2 -4.65 -4.39 -4.52
C TYR A 2 -4.15 -3.39 -5.58
N PHE A 3 -3.23 -3.79 -6.47
CA PHE A 3 -2.80 -2.95 -7.59
C PHE A 3 -3.94 -2.52 -8.53
N ARG A 4 -4.84 -3.47 -8.88
CA ARG A 4 -5.98 -3.20 -9.75
C ARG A 4 -7.01 -2.33 -9.03
N ASP A 5 -7.20 -2.54 -7.73
CA ASP A 5 -8.13 -1.75 -6.91
C ASP A 5 -7.70 -0.28 -6.83
N LEU A 6 -6.39 -0.01 -6.71
CA LEU A 6 -5.85 1.35 -6.76
C LEU A 6 -5.97 1.96 -8.17
N ARG A 7 -5.67 1.19 -9.22
CA ARG A 7 -5.81 1.66 -10.61
C ARG A 7 -7.25 1.99 -10.97
N ALA A 8 -8.22 1.21 -10.48
CA ALA A 8 -9.65 1.50 -10.65
C ALA A 8 -10.08 2.81 -9.99
N ARG A 9 -9.31 3.30 -9.01
CA ARG A 9 -9.49 4.60 -8.33
C ARG A 9 -8.67 5.73 -8.97
N GLY A 10 -8.04 5.49 -10.12
CA GLY A 10 -7.17 6.47 -10.80
C GLY A 10 -5.78 6.63 -10.17
N ILE A 11 -5.42 5.79 -9.19
CA ILE A 11 -4.14 5.87 -8.49
C ILE A 11 -3.13 4.98 -9.22
N THR A 12 -2.01 5.57 -9.63
CA THR A 12 -0.92 4.85 -10.30
C THR A 12 0.24 4.66 -9.33
N ILE A 13 0.48 3.40 -8.94
CA ILE A 13 1.69 3.02 -8.20
C ILE A 13 2.82 2.77 -9.18
N ARG A 14 3.94 3.48 -8.99
CA ARG A 14 5.09 3.46 -9.91
C ARG A 14 6.03 2.28 -9.66
N LYS A 15 6.00 1.67 -8.48
CA LYS A 15 6.93 0.61 -8.08
C LYS A 15 6.17 -0.67 -7.71
N THR A 16 6.41 -1.73 -8.49
CA THR A 16 5.81 -3.06 -8.25
C THR A 16 6.18 -3.61 -6.87
N ILE A 17 7.40 -3.33 -6.40
CA ILE A 17 7.90 -3.78 -5.09
C ILE A 17 7.09 -3.18 -3.94
N ASP A 18 6.74 -1.90 -3.99
CA ASP A 18 5.94 -1.25 -2.94
C ASP A 18 4.57 -1.90 -2.80
N THR A 19 3.96 -2.28 -3.93
CA THR A 19 2.70 -3.03 -3.92
C THR A 19 2.86 -4.39 -3.25
N LEU A 20 3.99 -5.09 -3.49
CA LEU A 20 4.27 -6.38 -2.88
C LEU A 20 4.47 -6.25 -1.35
N ILE A 21 5.27 -5.28 -0.92
CA ILE A 21 5.53 -4.98 0.50
C ILE A 21 4.23 -4.63 1.20
N ALA A 22 3.47 -3.66 0.68
CA ALA A 22 2.19 -3.24 1.26
C ALA A 22 1.19 -4.40 1.33
N THR A 23 1.08 -5.20 0.25
CA THR A 23 0.20 -6.37 0.23
C THR A 23 0.59 -7.38 1.31
N ARG A 24 1.88 -7.66 1.49
CA ARG A 24 2.34 -8.60 2.53
C ARG A 24 2.01 -8.09 3.93
N CYS A 25 2.21 -6.80 4.18
CA CYS A 25 1.87 -6.18 5.46
C CYS A 25 0.37 -6.24 5.74
N ILE A 26 -0.48 -5.84 4.78
CA ILE A 26 -1.95 -5.88 4.92
C ILE A 26 -2.43 -7.30 5.20
N VAL A 27 -1.97 -8.29 4.42
CA VAL A 27 -2.41 -9.69 4.57
C VAL A 27 -1.97 -10.29 5.91
N SER A 28 -0.81 -9.88 6.42
CA SER A 28 -0.25 -10.44 7.67
C SER A 28 -0.61 -9.61 8.91
N GLY A 29 -1.35 -8.50 8.75
CA GLY A 29 -1.64 -7.57 9.85
C GLY A 29 -0.41 -6.85 10.40
N TYR A 30 0.65 -6.67 9.59
CA TYR A 30 1.84 -5.95 10.00
C TYR A 30 1.72 -4.45 9.73
N ARG A 31 2.26 -3.68 10.67
CA ARG A 31 2.48 -2.25 10.49
C ARG A 31 3.74 -2.03 9.68
N LEU A 32 3.72 -1.05 8.77
CA LEU A 32 4.87 -0.68 7.96
C LEU A 32 5.42 0.68 8.41
N LEU A 33 6.71 0.72 8.74
CA LEU A 33 7.45 1.97 8.88
C LEU A 33 7.94 2.38 7.49
N TYR A 34 7.55 3.56 7.03
CA TYR A 34 7.95 4.09 5.73
C TYR A 34 8.05 5.62 5.78
N SER A 35 8.87 6.18 4.90
CA SER A 35 8.95 7.63 4.64
C SER A 35 8.54 8.00 3.22
N ASP A 36 8.40 7.02 2.33
CA ASP A 36 7.96 7.21 0.94
C ASP A 36 6.44 7.35 0.87
N ARG A 37 5.95 8.48 0.34
CA ARG A 37 4.52 8.77 0.19
C ARG A 37 3.82 7.84 -0.81
N ASP A 38 4.57 7.08 -1.60
CA ASP A 38 4.00 6.05 -2.48
C ASP A 38 3.21 4.97 -1.68
N PHE A 39 3.39 4.86 -0.36
CA PHE A 39 2.58 3.99 0.53
C PHE A 39 1.26 4.61 1.02
N ASP A 40 1.08 5.93 0.94
CA ASP A 40 -0.11 6.61 1.46
C ASP A 40 -1.43 6.13 0.84
N PRO A 41 -1.51 5.78 -0.47
CA PRO A 41 -2.71 5.18 -1.03
C PRO A 41 -3.08 3.83 -0.40
N PHE A 42 -2.10 3.03 0.03
CA PHE A 42 -2.35 1.76 0.69
C PHE A 42 -2.93 1.95 2.09
N VAL A 43 -2.47 2.98 2.81
CA VAL A 43 -3.05 3.36 4.10
C VAL A 43 -4.47 3.87 3.92
N THR A 44 -4.66 4.82 3.00
CA THR A 44 -5.94 5.52 2.79
C THR A 44 -7.04 4.61 2.24
N HIS A 45 -6.69 3.64 1.39
CA HIS A 45 -7.69 2.88 0.64
C HIS A 45 -7.72 1.38 0.91
N LEU A 46 -6.61 0.80 1.38
CA LEU A 46 -6.42 -0.65 1.44
C LEU A 46 -6.15 -1.18 2.85
N GLY A 47 -6.11 -0.31 3.85
CA GLY A 47 -5.98 -0.69 5.27
C GLY A 47 -4.55 -1.04 5.70
N LEU A 48 -3.53 -0.52 5.01
CA LEU A 48 -2.15 -0.61 5.52
C LEU A 48 -2.03 0.24 6.79
N GLU A 49 -1.45 -0.33 7.84
CA GLU A 49 -1.22 0.40 9.09
C GLU A 49 0.19 1.01 9.12
N ARG A 50 0.27 2.29 9.49
CA ARG A 50 1.55 3.01 9.64
C ARG A 50 2.10 2.87 11.06
N VAL A 51 3.42 2.77 11.17
CA VAL A 51 4.11 3.00 12.45
C VAL A 51 4.06 4.50 12.78
N VAL A 52 3.72 4.86 14.03
CA VAL A 52 3.65 6.26 14.50
C VAL A 52 5.00 6.64 15.07
#